data_AF-A0A9E2HF84-F1
#
_entry.id   AF-A0A9E2HF84-F1
#
_cell.length_a   1.000
_cell.length_b   1.000
_cell.length_c   1.000
_cell.angle_alpha   90.00
_cell.angle_beta   90.00
_cell.angle_gamma   90.00
#
_symmetry.space_group_name_H-M   'P 1'
#
loop_
_entity.id
_entity.type
_entity.pdbx_description
1 polymer ?
#
loop_
_entity_poly.entity_id
_entity_poly.type
_entity_poly.pdbx_seq_one_letter_code
_entity_poly.pdbx_strand_id
1 'polypeptide(L)'
;MAFKLYQQTEVNWKLVAGLKIVVFVGIILVVGLGFAWQKKNAQINQAKVKIGFSGLINQADGAILTIPYQQTIYKHFGNAINPQVKIPVKTITGYKNVEFLIDSGAVVSALPKTMAEDLGVNLSELPRITIEGFAGQKTFAYRGEFVLMIGNEEVVIPVVFSENPQASNSLGRIG
;
A
#
# COMPACT_ATOMS: atom_id res chain seq x y z
N MET A 1 84.82 -27.71 0.47
CA MET A 1 83.71 -26.75 0.64
C MET A 1 82.79 -26.93 -0.56
N ALA A 2 81.72 -27.72 -0.44
CA ALA A 2 80.87 -28.11 -1.56
C ALA A 2 79.48 -27.47 -1.44
N PHE A 3 79.14 -26.69 -2.46
CA PHE A 3 77.91 -25.91 -2.60
C PHE A 3 76.76 -26.84 -3.02
N LYS A 4 75.63 -26.86 -2.28
CA LYS A 4 74.41 -27.56 -2.69
C LYS A 4 73.64 -26.69 -3.68
N LEU A 5 73.59 -27.13 -4.94
CA LEU A 5 72.78 -26.52 -6.00
C LEU A 5 71.28 -26.68 -5.72
N TYR A 6 70.56 -25.57 -5.82
CA TYR A 6 69.12 -25.46 -5.68
C TYR A 6 68.44 -26.20 -6.84
N GLN A 7 67.63 -27.23 -6.55
CA GLN A 7 66.78 -27.85 -7.58
C GLN A 7 65.64 -26.89 -7.92
N GLN A 8 65.69 -26.33 -9.12
CA GLN A 8 64.62 -25.54 -9.70
C GLN A 8 63.50 -26.50 -10.11
N THR A 9 62.36 -26.41 -9.42
CA THR A 9 61.16 -27.17 -9.78
C THR A 9 60.52 -26.53 -11.01
N GLU A 10 60.51 -27.25 -12.14
CA GLU A 10 59.76 -26.83 -13.33
C GLU A 10 58.27 -26.92 -13.05
N VAL A 11 57.66 -25.79 -12.71
CA VAL A 11 56.22 -25.69 -12.53
C VAL A 11 55.56 -25.80 -13.91
N ASN A 12 54.79 -26.88 -14.13
CA ASN A 12 54.00 -27.05 -15.34
C ASN A 12 52.88 -26.00 -15.38
N TRP A 13 53.16 -24.87 -16.04
CA TRP A 13 52.28 -23.70 -16.10
C TRP A 13 50.89 -24.03 -16.68
N LYS A 14 50.79 -25.04 -17.55
CA LYS A 14 49.51 -25.50 -18.12
C LYS A 14 48.62 -26.15 -17.05
N LEU A 15 49.21 -26.90 -16.12
CA LEU A 15 48.50 -27.47 -14.97
C LEU A 15 48.02 -26.37 -14.01
N VAL A 16 48.87 -25.39 -13.72
CA VAL A 16 48.50 -24.25 -12.85
C VAL A 16 47.41 -23.39 -13.49
N ALA A 17 47.49 -23.14 -14.80
CA ALA A 17 46.47 -22.40 -15.54
C ALA A 17 45.12 -23.16 -15.57
N GLY A 18 45.15 -24.47 -15.83
CA GLY A 18 43.96 -25.33 -15.81
C GLY A 18 43.27 -25.32 -14.44
N LEU A 19 44.04 -25.44 -13.35
CA LEU A 19 43.51 -25.40 -11.99
C LEU A 19 42.81 -24.07 -11.68
N LYS A 20 43.40 -22.94 -12.09
CA LYS A 20 42.81 -21.61 -11.87
C LYS A 20 41.49 -21.42 -12.60
N ILE A 21 41.37 -21.93 -13.83
CA ILE A 21 40.12 -21.86 -14.62
C ILE A 21 39.03 -22.67 -13.93
N VAL A 22 39.34 -23.89 -13.48
CA VAL A 22 38.37 -24.75 -12.78
C VAL A 22 37.87 -24.10 -11.50
N VAL A 23 38.77 -23.51 -10.71
CA VAL A 23 38.40 -22.78 -9.48
C VAL A 23 37.50 -21.58 -9.80
N PHE A 24 37.84 -20.82 -10.84
CA PHE A 24 37.06 -19.63 -11.23
C PHE A 24 35.65 -20.00 -11.69
N VAL A 25 35.50 -21.06 -12.50
CA VAL A 25 34.19 -21.58 -12.92
C VAL A 25 33.39 -22.10 -11.71
N GLY A 26 34.05 -22.77 -10.77
CA GLY A 26 33.43 -23.25 -9.53
C GLY A 26 32.86 -22.11 -8.68
N ILE A 27 33.59 -21.00 -8.54
CA ILE A 27 33.13 -19.81 -7.80
C ILE A 27 31.89 -19.20 -8.47
N ILE A 28 31.91 -19.05 -9.81
CA ILE A 28 30.76 -18.50 -10.56
C ILE A 28 29.51 -19.37 -10.36
N LEU A 29 29.66 -20.70 -10.38
CA LEU A 29 28.55 -21.62 -10.15
C LEU A 29 27.96 -21.49 -8.75
N VAL A 30 28.80 -21.41 -7.71
CA VAL A 30 28.34 -21.26 -6.32
C VAL A 30 27.61 -19.93 -6.12
N VAL A 31 28.14 -18.83 -6.65
CA VAL A 31 27.50 -17.51 -6.59
C VAL A 31 26.16 -17.52 -7.34
N GLY A 32 26.11 -18.10 -8.54
CA GLY A 32 24.89 -18.22 -9.32
C GLY A 32 23.80 -19.05 -8.62
N LEU A 33 24.18 -20.17 -8.00
CA LEU A 33 23.27 -21.00 -7.21
C LEU A 33 22.76 -20.28 -5.96
N GLY A 34 23.63 -19.54 -5.27
CA GLY A 34 23.25 -18.70 -4.12
C GLY A 34 22.22 -17.64 -4.50
N PHE A 35 22.42 -16.95 -5.62
CA PHE A 35 21.50 -15.92 -6.12
C PHE A 35 20.14 -16.52 -6.53
N ALA A 36 20.14 -17.69 -7.16
CA ALA A 36 18.91 -18.41 -7.53
C ALA A 36 18.13 -18.89 -6.29
N TRP A 37 18.82 -19.36 -5.25
CA TRP A 37 18.21 -19.77 -3.99
C TRP A 37 17.60 -18.58 -3.24
N GLN A 38 18.32 -17.45 -3.18
CA GLN A 38 17.82 -16.22 -2.59
C GLN A 38 16.56 -15.71 -3.30
N LYS A 39 16.53 -15.74 -4.65
CA LYS A 39 15.36 -15.35 -5.44
C LYS A 39 14.14 -16.23 -5.16
N LYS A 40 14.33 -17.56 -5.02
CA LYS A 40 13.25 -18.48 -4.65
C LYS A 40 12.72 -18.21 -3.24
N ASN A 41 13.61 -18.00 -2.26
CA ASN A 41 13.18 -17.70 -0.88
C ASN A 41 12.46 -16.35 -0.76
N ALA A 42 12.88 -15.33 -1.53
CA ALA A 42 12.17 -14.05 -1.60
C ALA A 42 10.75 -14.20 -2.15
N GLN A 43 10.54 -15.05 -3.16
CA GLN A 43 9.20 -15.35 -3.69
C GLN A 43 8.33 -16.13 -2.70
N ILE A 44 8.90 -17.08 -1.96
CA ILE A 44 8.17 -17.84 -0.93
C ILE A 44 7.71 -16.93 0.21
N ASN A 45 8.54 -15.98 0.64
CA ASN A 45 8.15 -15.01 1.66
C ASN A 45 7.03 -14.08 1.17
N GLN A 46 7.04 -13.66 -0.10
CA GLN A 46 5.93 -12.89 -0.68
C GLN A 46 4.65 -13.74 -0.81
N ALA A 47 4.76 -15.02 -1.16
CA ALA A 47 3.61 -15.93 -1.25
C ALA A 47 3.00 -16.25 0.12
N LYS A 48 3.83 -16.41 1.16
CA LYS A 48 3.37 -16.70 2.54
C LYS A 48 2.67 -15.50 3.19
N VAL A 49 3.03 -14.27 2.80
CA VAL A 49 2.31 -13.04 3.21
C VAL A 49 0.91 -12.97 2.56
N LYS A 50 0.71 -13.49 1.34
CA LYS A 50 -0.61 -13.53 0.69
C LYS A 50 -1.60 -14.51 1.36
N ILE A 51 -1.10 -15.55 2.01
CA ILE A 51 -1.94 -16.63 2.58
C ILE A 51 -2.50 -16.27 3.96
N GLY A 52 -1.83 -15.39 4.73
CA GLY A 52 -2.30 -14.96 6.06
C GLY A 52 -3.52 -14.03 6.07
N PHE A 53 -3.80 -13.33 4.96
CA PHE A 53 -4.92 -12.42 4.84
C PHE A 53 -6.20 -13.08 4.27
N SER A 54 -6.03 -14.11 3.43
CA SER A 54 -7.16 -14.86 2.86
C SER A 54 -7.95 -15.64 3.93
N GLY A 55 -7.31 -15.99 5.06
CA GLY A 55 -7.97 -16.61 6.22
C GLY A 55 -8.83 -15.66 7.07
N LEU A 56 -8.71 -14.34 6.89
CA LEU A 56 -9.59 -13.33 7.49
C LEU A 56 -10.79 -12.99 6.58
N ILE A 57 -10.79 -13.48 5.33
CA ILE A 57 -11.76 -13.14 4.28
C ILE A 57 -12.92 -14.15 4.18
N ASN A 58 -12.94 -15.24 4.93
CA ASN A 58 -14.13 -16.11 5.05
C ASN A 58 -15.08 -15.51 6.11
N GLN A 59 -15.64 -14.33 5.86
CA GLN A 59 -16.98 -14.10 5.31
C GLN A 59 -18.10 -14.72 6.16
N ALA A 60 -18.78 -13.85 6.89
CA ALA A 60 -20.13 -14.11 7.37
C ALA A 60 -21.06 -14.14 6.15
N ASP A 61 -21.81 -15.24 5.98
CA ASP A 61 -22.87 -15.33 4.99
C ASP A 61 -23.83 -14.14 5.16
N GLY A 62 -24.04 -13.36 4.09
CA GLY A 62 -24.96 -12.21 4.07
C GLY A 62 -24.36 -10.80 4.20
N ALA A 63 -23.03 -10.64 4.19
CA ALA A 63 -22.42 -9.31 4.21
C ALA A 63 -22.70 -8.49 2.93
N ILE A 64 -23.30 -7.31 3.08
CA ILE A 64 -23.63 -6.38 1.96
C ILE A 64 -22.39 -5.65 1.44
N LEU A 65 -21.42 -5.35 2.32
CA LEU A 65 -20.16 -4.71 1.97
C LEU A 65 -19.01 -5.36 2.74
N THR A 66 -17.96 -5.73 2.02
CA THR A 66 -16.70 -6.24 2.60
C THR A 66 -15.59 -5.24 2.32
N ILE A 67 -14.93 -4.77 3.38
CA ILE A 67 -13.83 -3.80 3.27
C ILE A 67 -12.50 -4.53 3.47
N PRO A 68 -11.68 -4.71 2.42
CA PRO A 68 -10.37 -5.30 2.56
C PRO A 68 -9.39 -4.30 3.19
N TYR A 69 -8.44 -4.83 3.94
CA TYR A 69 -7.24 -4.09 4.31
C TYR A 69 -6.26 -4.12 3.14
N GLN A 70 -5.73 -2.94 2.81
CA GLN A 70 -4.81 -2.72 1.70
C GLN A 70 -3.50 -2.14 2.22
N GLN A 71 -2.39 -2.57 1.63
CA GLN A 71 -1.08 -2.02 1.95
C GLN A 71 -0.87 -0.68 1.22
N THR A 72 -0.67 0.40 1.97
CA THR A 72 -0.38 1.74 1.47
C THR A 72 1.05 2.14 1.82
N ILE A 73 1.80 2.71 0.87
CA ILE A 73 3.14 3.26 1.12
C ILE A 73 3.01 4.75 1.40
N TYR A 74 3.34 5.16 2.62
CA TYR A 74 3.45 6.56 3.00
C TYR A 74 4.90 7.03 2.87
N LYS A 75 5.08 8.16 2.17
CA LYS A 75 6.40 8.74 1.82
C LYS A 75 7.38 8.85 2.99
N HIS A 76 6.88 9.07 4.22
CA HIS A 76 7.69 9.27 5.42
C HIS A 76 7.50 8.22 6.51
N PHE A 77 6.57 7.28 6.33
CA PHE A 77 6.19 6.30 7.37
C PHE A 77 6.29 4.84 6.91
N GLY A 78 6.63 4.60 5.64
CA GLY A 78 6.78 3.26 5.10
C GLY A 78 5.43 2.60 4.80
N ASN A 79 5.37 1.27 4.94
CA ASN A 79 4.16 0.49 4.67
C ASN A 79 3.21 0.57 5.86
N ALA A 80 1.95 0.91 5.61
CA ALA A 80 0.86 0.70 6.56
C ALA A 80 -0.25 -0.13 5.92
N ILE A 81 -1.06 -0.77 6.75
CA ILE A 81 -2.18 -1.61 6.32
C ILE A 81 -3.45 -0.90 6.75
N ASN A 82 -4.24 -0.44 5.77
CA ASN A 82 -5.39 0.41 6.00
C ASN A 82 -6.66 -0.24 5.45
N PRO A 83 -7.81 -0.16 6.15
CA PRO A 83 -9.09 -0.58 5.60
C PRO A 83 -9.52 0.42 4.53
N GLN A 84 -9.54 -0.02 3.27
CA GLN A 84 -9.84 0.85 2.13
C GLN A 84 -10.81 0.18 1.18
N VAL A 85 -11.78 0.96 0.70
CA VAL A 85 -12.84 0.45 -0.18
C VAL A 85 -13.13 1.46 -1.28
N LYS A 86 -13.39 0.95 -2.48
CA LYS A 86 -13.90 1.75 -3.60
C LYS A 86 -15.41 1.62 -3.64
N ILE A 87 -16.10 2.74 -3.48
CA ILE A 87 -17.56 2.80 -3.44
C ILE A 87 -18.04 3.70 -4.57
N PRO A 88 -19.08 3.33 -5.34
CA PRO A 88 -19.70 4.22 -6.30
C PRO A 88 -20.37 5.39 -5.58
N VAL A 89 -19.99 6.60 -5.95
CA VAL A 89 -20.55 7.84 -5.43
C VAL A 89 -21.31 8.54 -6.55
N LYS A 90 -22.49 9.07 -6.22
CA LYS A 90 -23.33 9.83 -7.16
C LYS A 90 -22.71 11.22 -7.40
N THR A 91 -22.37 11.49 -8.65
CA THR A 91 -21.83 12.77 -9.14
C THR A 91 -22.82 13.42 -10.09
N ILE A 92 -22.53 14.65 -10.52
CA ILE A 92 -23.32 15.34 -11.56
C ILE A 92 -23.27 14.65 -12.93
N THR A 93 -22.32 13.74 -13.14
CA THR A 93 -22.11 13.01 -14.40
C THR A 93 -22.50 11.52 -14.34
N GLY A 94 -23.03 11.05 -13.20
CA GLY A 94 -23.39 9.65 -12.99
C GLY A 94 -22.74 9.06 -11.74
N TYR A 95 -22.37 7.78 -11.78
CA TYR A 95 -21.69 7.14 -10.65
C TYR A 95 -20.18 7.04 -10.91
N LYS A 96 -19.38 7.45 -9.92
CA LYS A 96 -17.91 7.37 -9.97
C LYS A 96 -17.40 6.57 -8.78
N ASN A 97 -16.53 5.60 -9.05
CA ASN A 97 -15.85 4.87 -7.97
C ASN A 97 -14.85 5.77 -7.27
N VAL A 98 -15.08 6.02 -5.98
CA VAL A 98 -14.21 6.82 -5.11
C VAL A 98 -13.62 5.88 -4.06
N GLU A 99 -12.31 5.98 -3.86
CA GLU A 99 -11.62 5.24 -2.81
C GLU A 99 -11.73 5.99 -1.49
N PHE A 100 -12.14 5.26 -0.45
CA PHE A 100 -12.30 5.76 0.91
C PHE A 100 -11.41 4.98 1.87
N LEU A 101 -10.79 5.69 2.80
CA LEU A 101 -10.29 5.13 4.04
C LEU A 101 -11.46 4.93 5.00
N ILE A 102 -11.60 3.74 5.58
CA ILE A 102 -12.55 3.52 6.67
C ILE A 102 -11.88 3.91 7.99
N ASP A 103 -12.29 5.03 8.57
CA ASP A 103 -11.62 5.64 9.71
C ASP A 103 -12.53 5.64 10.94
N SER A 104 -12.43 4.58 11.75
CA SER A 104 -13.14 4.50 13.03
C SER A 104 -12.70 5.59 14.02
N GLY A 105 -11.53 6.22 13.82
CA GLY A 105 -11.03 7.34 14.61
C GLY A 105 -11.76 8.66 14.29
N ALA A 106 -12.29 8.80 13.08
CA ALA A 106 -13.06 9.98 12.67
C ALA A 106 -14.50 9.93 13.21
N VAL A 107 -14.96 11.05 13.76
CA VAL A 107 -16.36 11.20 14.19
C VAL A 107 -17.29 11.27 12.99
N VAL A 108 -16.94 12.04 11.96
CA VAL A 108 -17.76 12.29 10.77
C VAL A 108 -16.94 12.03 9.51
N SER A 109 -17.60 11.55 8.46
CA SER A 109 -17.02 11.35 7.14
C SER A 109 -16.51 12.66 6.54
N ALA A 110 -15.37 12.62 5.87
CA ALA A 110 -14.71 13.81 5.35
C ALA A 110 -14.28 13.62 3.89
N LEU A 111 -14.50 14.67 3.10
CA LEU A 111 -14.07 14.77 1.72
C LEU A 111 -13.24 16.05 1.54
N PRO A 112 -12.29 16.09 0.60
CA PRO A 112 -11.69 17.34 0.14
C PRO A 112 -12.78 18.26 -0.41
N LYS A 113 -12.69 19.58 -0.17
CA LYS A 113 -13.67 20.53 -0.73
C LYS A 113 -13.81 20.47 -2.25
N THR A 114 -12.78 20.03 -2.97
CA THR A 114 -12.80 19.86 -4.43
C THR A 114 -13.80 18.79 -4.88
N MET A 115 -14.16 17.83 -4.01
CA MET A 115 -15.21 16.86 -4.31
C MET A 115 -16.59 17.50 -4.38
N ALA A 116 -16.82 18.65 -3.75
CA ALA A 116 -18.13 19.30 -3.78
C ALA A 116 -18.56 19.66 -5.21
N GLU A 117 -17.62 20.05 -6.07
CA GLU A 117 -17.87 20.35 -7.49
C GLU A 117 -18.31 19.10 -8.25
N ASP A 118 -17.60 17.97 -8.08
CA ASP A 118 -17.96 16.67 -8.67
C ASP A 118 -19.37 16.21 -8.21
N LEU A 119 -19.75 16.52 -6.97
CA LEU A 119 -21.03 16.13 -6.38
C LEU A 119 -22.17 17.14 -6.67
N GLY A 120 -21.88 18.28 -7.31
CA GLY A 120 -22.87 19.32 -7.58
C GLY A 120 -23.32 20.07 -6.33
N VAL A 121 -22.50 20.09 -5.29
CA VAL A 121 -22.77 20.74 -4.01
C VAL A 121 -22.25 22.16 -4.01
N ASN A 122 -23.13 23.14 -3.79
CA ASN A 122 -22.73 24.54 -3.60
C ASN A 122 -22.27 24.78 -2.16
N LEU A 123 -20.96 24.86 -1.94
CA LEU A 123 -20.38 25.09 -0.61
C LEU A 123 -20.84 26.40 0.06
N SER A 124 -21.21 27.42 -0.72
CA SER A 124 -21.67 28.71 -0.18
C SER A 124 -23.04 28.63 0.52
N GLU A 125 -23.81 27.58 0.24
CA GLU A 125 -25.13 27.31 0.84
C GLU A 125 -25.04 26.37 2.05
N LEU A 126 -23.87 25.76 2.28
CA LEU A 126 -23.66 24.83 3.37
C LEU A 126 -23.20 25.54 4.65
N PRO A 127 -23.64 25.05 5.84
CA PRO A 127 -23.09 25.52 7.11
C PRO A 127 -21.58 25.32 7.18
N ARG A 128 -20.83 26.42 7.28
CA ARG A 128 -19.39 26.40 7.55
C ARG A 128 -19.16 26.13 9.03
N ILE A 129 -18.36 25.10 9.32
CA ILE A 129 -18.06 24.61 10.66
C ILE A 129 -16.54 24.50 10.87
N THR A 130 -16.14 24.29 12.12
CA THR A 130 -14.76 23.93 12.47
C THR A 130 -14.73 22.46 12.86
N ILE A 131 -13.80 21.71 12.29
CA ILE A 131 -13.49 20.33 12.68
C ILE A 131 -12.09 20.29 13.30
N GLU A 132 -11.87 19.36 14.22
CA GLU A 132 -10.61 19.18 14.92
C GLU A 132 -10.06 17.78 14.64
N GLY A 133 -8.83 17.72 14.12
CA GLY A 133 -8.14 16.45 13.89
C GLY A 133 -7.47 15.91 15.15
N PHE A 134 -6.94 14.69 15.08
CA PHE A 134 -6.29 14.02 16.21
C PHE A 134 -5.14 14.82 16.86
N ALA A 135 -4.41 15.62 16.07
CA ALA A 135 -3.32 16.46 16.57
C ALA A 135 -3.78 17.80 17.18
N GLY A 136 -5.08 17.98 17.43
CA GLY A 136 -5.67 19.25 17.90
C GLY A 136 -5.71 20.35 16.83
N GLN A 137 -5.29 20.04 15.60
CA GLN A 137 -5.32 20.99 14.50
C GLN A 137 -6.77 21.23 14.07
N LYS A 138 -7.20 22.49 14.16
CA LYS A 138 -8.51 22.94 13.71
C LYS A 138 -8.46 23.33 12.24
N THR A 139 -9.44 22.91 11.47
CA THR A 139 -9.62 23.33 10.09
C THR A 139 -11.09 23.64 9.83
N PHE A 140 -11.34 24.52 8.87
CA PHE A 140 -12.70 24.82 8.43
C PHE A 140 -13.19 23.73 7.48
N ALA A 141 -14.49 23.46 7.55
CA ALA A 141 -15.17 22.55 6.65
C ALA A 141 -16.62 22.99 6.43
N TYR A 142 -17.28 22.43 5.44
CA TYR A 142 -18.69 22.67 5.16
C TYR A 142 -19.47 21.40 5.42
N ARG A 143 -20.48 21.47 6.29
CA ARG A 143 -21.32 20.32 6.61
C ARG A 143 -22.36 20.13 5.51
N GLY A 144 -22.40 18.94 4.93
CA GLY A 144 -23.37 18.56 3.93
C GLY A 144 -23.67 17.08 3.98
N GLU A 145 -24.16 16.56 2.86
CA GLU A 145 -24.48 15.15 2.66
C GLU A 145 -24.06 14.75 1.25
N PHE A 146 -23.87 13.45 1.01
CA PHE A 146 -23.68 12.93 -0.33
C PHE A 146 -24.29 11.53 -0.46
N VAL A 147 -24.44 11.08 -1.70
CA VAL A 147 -25.06 9.78 -2.00
C VAL A 147 -23.99 8.81 -2.48
N LEU A 148 -23.96 7.63 -1.86
CA LEU A 148 -23.11 6.51 -2.28
C LEU A 148 -23.94 5.24 -2.44
N MET A 149 -23.38 4.24 -3.12
CA MET A 149 -24.01 2.94 -3.33
C MET A 149 -23.48 1.91 -2.35
N ILE A 150 -24.36 1.30 -1.54
CA ILE A 150 -24.03 0.12 -0.74
C ILE A 150 -24.84 -1.06 -1.29
N GLY A 151 -24.15 -2.04 -1.89
CA GLY A 151 -24.81 -3.08 -2.66
C GLY A 151 -25.59 -2.48 -3.83
N ASN A 152 -26.92 -2.61 -3.81
CA ASN A 152 -27.82 -2.07 -4.84
C ASN A 152 -28.62 -0.84 -4.36
N GLU A 153 -28.30 -0.29 -3.18
CA GLU A 153 -29.06 0.79 -2.56
C GLU A 153 -28.28 2.11 -2.58
N GLU A 154 -28.99 3.19 -2.91
CA GLU A 154 -28.51 4.56 -2.71
C GLU A 154 -28.63 4.92 -1.22
N VAL A 155 -27.52 5.28 -0.59
CA VAL A 155 -27.47 5.70 0.81
C VAL A 155 -26.99 7.15 0.86
N VAL A 156 -27.81 8.01 1.48
CA VAL A 156 -27.46 9.39 1.78
C VAL A 156 -26.75 9.42 3.13
N ILE A 157 -25.53 9.96 3.16
CA ILE A 157 -24.75 10.02 4.39
C ILE A 157 -24.22 11.43 4.69
N PRO A 158 -24.15 11.83 5.97
CA PRO A 158 -23.54 13.09 6.37
C PRO A 158 -22.06 13.12 6.05
N VAL A 159 -21.56 14.30 5.67
CA VAL A 159 -20.16 14.51 5.33
C VAL A 159 -19.73 15.93 5.65
N VAL A 160 -18.43 16.12 5.82
CA VAL A 160 -17.80 17.44 5.84
C VAL A 160 -16.87 17.61 4.65
N PHE A 161 -17.02 18.72 3.94
CA PHE A 161 -16.11 19.13 2.87
C PHE A 161 -14.99 19.99 3.48
N SER A 162 -13.84 19.38 3.71
CA SER A 162 -12.70 20.02 4.39
C SER A 162 -11.96 21.01 3.49
N GLU A 163 -11.63 22.18 4.05
CA GLU A 163 -10.73 23.15 3.40
C GLU A 163 -9.26 22.72 3.44
N ASN A 164 -8.90 21.69 4.22
CA ASN A 164 -7.54 21.17 4.28
C ASN A 164 -7.15 20.57 2.91
N PRO A 165 -6.11 21.08 2.22
CA PRO A 165 -5.68 20.56 0.92
C PRO A 165 -5.10 19.14 1.00
N GLN A 166 -4.78 18.65 2.21
CA GLN A 166 -4.30 17.30 2.46
C GLN A 166 -5.41 16.38 2.98
N ALA A 167 -6.67 16.81 2.97
CA ALA A 167 -7.78 15.96 3.33
C ALA A 167 -7.82 14.75 2.38
N SER A 168 -8.04 13.56 2.95
CA SER A 168 -8.30 12.34 2.21
C SER A 168 -9.79 12.03 2.28
N ASN A 169 -10.29 11.22 1.35
CA ASN A 169 -11.65 10.70 1.44
C ASN A 169 -11.70 9.68 2.58
N SER A 170 -12.47 9.97 3.63
CA SER A 170 -12.66 9.05 4.75
C SER A 170 -14.12 8.88 5.12
N LEU A 171 -14.47 7.65 5.50
CA LEU A 171 -15.75 7.32 6.11
C LEU A 171 -15.56 7.16 7.62
N GLY A 172 -16.23 8.01 8.39
CA GLY A 172 -16.18 8.06 9.85
C GLY A 172 -17.29 7.24 10.50
N ARG A 173 -17.51 7.45 11.81
CA ARG A 173 -18.62 6.79 12.52
C ARG A 173 -19.99 7.38 12.19
N ILE A 174 -20.02 8.67 11.86
CA ILE A 174 -21.20 9.39 11.40
C ILE A 174 -21.02 9.62 9.89
N GLY A 175 -21.71 8.79 9.13
CA GLY A 175 -21.70 8.77 7.66
C GLY A 175 -21.03 7.55 7.09
#